data_AF-A0A8X6G7U0-F1
#
_entry.id   AF-A0A8X6G7U0-F1
#
_cell.length_a   1.000
_cell.length_b   1.000
_cell.length_c   1.000
_cell.angle_alpha   90.00
_cell.angle_beta   90.00
_cell.angle_gamma   90.00
#
_symmetry.space_group_name_H-M   'P 1'
#
loop_
_entity.id
_entity.type
_entity.pdbx_description
1 polymer ?
#
loop_
_entity_poly.entity_id
_entity_poly.type
_entity_poly.pdbx_seq_one_letter_code
_entity_poly.pdbx_strand_id
1 'polypeptide(L)'
;MCDVLSDTQQCTIIAQADSLSEKEILAQTANEDERNKDGNPEVLGKPDSSSSAVSVQLLEKLSNGILSFYVDDMKKTSSSLAELIRNQNIVIETLEQENERITDAVKTYPLDEMFTRIKLYHQKVLLLKKDMLTIHDRTSKLKKRAMKLQQQKQKEALQKELQRDREIERDKQLAPKIATKSTQGKLA
;
A
#
# COMPACT_ATOMS: atom_id res chain seq x y z
N MET A 1 -10.48 13.00 -22.49
CA MET A 1 -9.40 12.04 -22.77
C MET A 1 -9.36 11.08 -21.59
N CYS A 2 -9.90 9.89 -21.82
CA CYS A 2 -9.86 8.65 -21.01
C CYS A 2 -10.14 8.73 -19.51
N ASP A 3 -11.43 8.60 -19.16
CA ASP A 3 -11.89 8.03 -17.90
C ASP A 3 -11.72 6.50 -17.95
N VAL A 4 -10.80 5.94 -17.15
CA VAL A 4 -10.66 4.49 -16.96
C VAL A 4 -10.31 4.21 -15.51
N LEU A 5 -11.27 4.37 -14.60
CA LEU A 5 -11.20 3.81 -13.24
C LEU A 5 -12.63 3.52 -12.75
N SER A 6 -13.21 2.44 -13.23
CA SER A 6 -14.43 1.84 -12.67
C SER A 6 -14.40 0.36 -12.96
N ASP A 7 -13.48 -0.37 -12.31
CA ASP A 7 -13.57 -1.82 -12.12
C ASP A 7 -12.47 -2.28 -11.15
N THR A 8 -12.78 -2.21 -9.85
CA THR A 8 -12.06 -3.00 -8.84
C THR A 8 -12.93 -3.29 -7.61
N GLN A 9 -14.24 -3.08 -7.69
CA GLN A 9 -15.18 -3.52 -6.67
C GLN A 9 -15.69 -4.92 -7.00
N GLN A 10 -14.83 -5.92 -6.84
CA GLN A 10 -15.22 -7.31 -6.55
C GLN A 10 -13.96 -8.14 -6.33
N CYS A 11 -13.38 -8.04 -5.15
CA CYS A 11 -12.54 -9.10 -4.62
C CYS A 11 -12.86 -9.26 -3.14
N THR A 12 -13.94 -9.99 -2.86
CA THR A 12 -14.45 -10.27 -1.51
C THR A 12 -13.75 -11.48 -0.88
N ILE A 13 -12.50 -11.77 -1.24
CA ILE A 13 -11.75 -12.95 -0.77
C ILE A 13 -10.77 -12.58 0.35
N ILE A 14 -11.07 -11.59 1.21
CA ILE A 14 -10.28 -11.41 2.47
C ILE A 14 -11.17 -10.88 3.61
N ALA A 15 -12.47 -11.21 3.64
CA ALA A 15 -13.37 -10.70 4.68
C ALA A 15 -14.15 -11.77 5.46
N GLN A 16 -13.85 -13.06 5.28
CA GLN A 16 -14.54 -14.15 5.99
C GLN A 16 -13.56 -15.28 6.34
N ALA A 17 -12.61 -15.02 7.23
CA ALA A 17 -11.82 -16.08 7.87
C ALA A 17 -11.72 -15.96 9.39
N ASP A 18 -12.37 -14.96 10.01
CA ASP A 18 -12.44 -14.82 11.46
C ASP A 18 -13.88 -15.06 11.96
N SER A 19 -14.30 -16.32 12.08
CA SER A 19 -15.41 -16.76 12.96
C SER A 19 -15.76 -18.25 12.87
N LEU A 20 -14.78 -19.16 12.76
CA LEU A 20 -15.03 -20.57 13.07
C LEU A 20 -14.10 -21.01 14.19
N SER A 21 -14.72 -21.09 15.36
CA SER A 21 -14.20 -21.58 16.62
C SER A 21 -13.65 -23.00 16.45
N GLU A 22 -12.37 -23.20 16.75
CA GLU A 22 -11.67 -24.48 16.84
C GLU A 22 -12.12 -25.33 18.06
N LYS A 23 -13.42 -25.54 18.22
CA LYS A 23 -13.97 -26.42 19.27
C LYS A 23 -15.07 -27.31 18.72
N GLU A 24 -14.71 -28.18 17.78
CA GLU A 24 -15.41 -29.43 17.50
C GLU A 24 -14.62 -30.16 16.41
N ILE A 25 -13.93 -31.23 16.79
CA ILE A 25 -13.42 -32.40 16.02
C ILE A 25 -12.19 -32.92 16.80
N LEU A 26 -12.40 -33.28 18.08
CA LEU A 26 -11.46 -34.14 18.82
C LEU A 26 -12.13 -34.71 20.08
N ALA A 27 -13.23 -35.46 19.93
CA ALA A 27 -13.77 -36.25 21.03
C ALA A 27 -14.78 -37.29 20.50
N GLN A 28 -14.30 -38.39 19.91
CA GLN A 28 -15.12 -39.59 19.71
C GLN A 28 -14.31 -40.83 19.27
N THR A 29 -13.25 -41.19 19.98
CA THR A 29 -12.74 -42.58 19.96
C THR A 29 -12.09 -42.93 21.30
N ALA A 30 -12.89 -43.04 22.36
CA ALA A 30 -12.51 -43.81 23.54
C ALA A 30 -13.75 -44.11 24.38
N ASN A 31 -13.88 -45.38 24.78
CA ASN A 31 -14.87 -45.98 25.67
C ASN A 31 -16.22 -46.33 25.05
N GLU A 32 -16.40 -47.61 24.74
CA GLU A 32 -17.27 -48.48 25.55
C GLU A 32 -16.92 -49.95 25.26
N ASP A 33 -16.26 -50.56 26.23
CA ASP A 33 -16.14 -52.00 26.38
C ASP A 33 -16.89 -52.33 27.67
N GLU A 34 -17.88 -53.23 27.60
CA GLU A 34 -18.30 -54.22 28.61
C GLU A 34 -19.82 -54.56 28.60
N ARG A 35 -20.09 -55.85 28.32
CA ARG A 35 -21.13 -56.77 28.86
C ARG A 35 -22.64 -56.53 28.61
N ASN A 36 -23.21 -57.43 27.78
CA ASN A 36 -24.26 -58.41 28.15
C ASN A 36 -24.52 -59.36 26.95
N LYS A 37 -24.23 -60.66 26.99
CA LYS A 37 -24.94 -61.82 27.60
C LYS A 37 -26.31 -62.17 27.00
N ASP A 38 -26.35 -63.40 26.49
CA ASP A 38 -27.47 -64.28 26.10
C ASP A 38 -28.37 -63.90 24.91
N GLY A 39 -28.19 -64.70 23.84
CA GLY A 39 -29.06 -64.76 22.68
C GLY A 39 -28.68 -65.95 21.79
N ASN A 40 -28.96 -67.17 22.28
CA ASN A 40 -28.88 -68.40 21.51
C ASN A 40 -29.84 -68.34 20.31
N PRO A 41 -29.44 -68.83 19.11
CA PRO A 41 -30.39 -69.48 18.23
C PRO A 41 -29.96 -70.94 18.04
N GLU A 42 -30.67 -71.80 18.75
CA GLU A 42 -30.77 -73.21 18.44
C GLU A 42 -31.51 -73.35 17.09
N VAL A 43 -30.78 -73.63 16.01
CA VAL A 43 -31.36 -74.25 14.81
C VAL A 43 -30.46 -75.39 14.36
N LEU A 44 -30.87 -76.56 14.84
CA LEU A 44 -30.53 -77.88 14.33
C LEU A 44 -30.89 -77.97 12.83
N GLY A 45 -29.92 -78.34 12.01
CA GLY A 45 -30.13 -78.61 10.58
C GLY A 45 -28.88 -79.14 9.89
N LYS A 46 -28.52 -80.41 10.11
CA LYS A 46 -27.93 -81.25 9.05
C LYS A 46 -29.11 -81.65 8.15
N PRO A 47 -29.00 -81.53 6.82
CA PRO A 47 -28.31 -82.53 6.01
C PRO A 47 -27.62 -81.86 4.79
N ASP A 48 -26.78 -82.41 3.91
CA ASP A 48 -26.46 -83.76 3.49
C ASP A 48 -25.01 -83.78 3.00
N SER A 49 -24.35 -84.92 3.21
CA SER A 49 -23.14 -85.31 2.52
C SER A 49 -23.41 -85.52 1.02
N SER A 50 -23.40 -84.46 0.22
CA SER A 50 -22.98 -84.54 -1.18
C SER A 50 -21.57 -83.96 -1.28
N SER A 51 -20.61 -84.83 -0.95
CA SER A 51 -19.18 -84.62 -1.17
C SER A 51 -18.92 -84.20 -2.61
N SER A 52 -18.66 -82.92 -2.82
CA SER A 52 -17.37 -82.59 -3.40
C SER A 52 -16.54 -82.04 -2.25
N ALA A 53 -15.92 -82.94 -1.48
CA ALA A 53 -14.90 -82.56 -0.52
C ALA A 53 -13.81 -81.80 -1.28
N VAL A 54 -13.91 -80.47 -1.30
CA VAL A 54 -12.89 -79.59 -1.86
C VAL A 54 -11.63 -79.94 -1.08
N SER A 55 -10.64 -80.49 -1.77
CA SER A 55 -9.40 -80.86 -1.11
C SER A 55 -8.81 -79.60 -0.49
N VAL A 56 -8.29 -79.71 0.73
CA VAL A 56 -7.64 -78.57 1.44
C VAL A 56 -6.58 -77.93 0.52
N GLN A 57 -5.90 -78.75 -0.28
CA GLN A 57 -4.95 -78.30 -1.30
C GLN A 57 -5.58 -77.49 -2.44
N LEU A 58 -6.80 -77.81 -2.88
CA LEU A 58 -7.52 -77.02 -3.89
C LEU A 58 -7.97 -75.68 -3.31
N LEU A 59 -8.44 -75.68 -2.07
CA LEU A 59 -8.83 -74.47 -1.36
C LEU A 59 -7.63 -73.54 -1.14
N GLU A 60 -6.49 -74.07 -0.69
CA GLU A 60 -5.24 -73.32 -0.51
C GLU A 60 -4.74 -72.73 -1.84
N LYS A 61 -4.80 -73.48 -2.94
CA LYS A 61 -4.38 -72.98 -4.26
C LYS A 61 -5.28 -71.85 -4.76
N LEU A 62 -6.59 -71.96 -4.55
CA LEU A 62 -7.53 -70.91 -4.93
C LEU A 62 -7.35 -69.66 -4.06
N SER A 63 -7.24 -69.82 -2.74
CA SER A 63 -7.01 -68.69 -1.83
C SER A 63 -5.67 -68.00 -2.11
N ASN A 64 -4.60 -68.77 -2.35
CA ASN A 64 -3.29 -68.23 -2.68
C ASN A 64 -3.29 -67.55 -4.05
N GLY A 65 -3.99 -68.11 -5.05
CA GLY A 65 -4.14 -67.48 -6.35
C GLY A 65 -4.85 -66.13 -6.26
N ILE A 66 -5.98 -66.08 -5.55
CA ILE A 66 -6.72 -64.83 -5.31
C ILE A 66 -5.88 -63.81 -4.54
N LEU A 67 -5.21 -64.23 -3.45
CA LEU A 67 -4.32 -63.33 -2.69
C LEU A 67 -3.16 -62.81 -3.55
N SER A 68 -2.51 -63.68 -4.33
CA SER A 68 -1.40 -63.27 -5.19
C SER A 68 -1.81 -62.23 -6.22
N PHE A 69 -3.06 -62.26 -6.68
CA PHE A 69 -3.56 -61.32 -7.69
C PHE A 69 -3.77 -59.90 -7.12
N TYR A 70 -4.24 -59.78 -5.87
CA TYR A 70 -4.57 -58.47 -5.28
C TYR A 70 -3.49 -57.88 -4.37
N VAL A 71 -2.61 -58.70 -3.80
CA VAL A 71 -1.62 -58.24 -2.80
C VAL A 71 -0.66 -57.21 -3.41
N ASP A 72 -0.18 -57.43 -4.63
CA ASP A 72 0.78 -56.53 -5.26
C ASP A 72 0.15 -55.19 -5.67
N ASP A 73 -1.09 -55.22 -6.19
CA ASP A 73 -1.85 -54.01 -6.50
C ASP A 73 -2.21 -53.21 -5.24
N MET A 74 -2.57 -53.87 -4.14
CA MET A 74 -2.79 -53.22 -2.85
C MET A 74 -1.51 -52.59 -2.30
N LYS A 75 -0.36 -53.26 -2.41
CA LYS A 75 0.93 -52.68 -2.01
C LYS A 75 1.30 -51.47 -2.87
N LYS A 76 1.09 -51.57 -4.19
CA LYS A 76 1.38 -50.48 -5.14
C LYS A 76 0.50 -49.25 -4.87
N THR A 77 -0.80 -49.45 -4.67
CA THR A 77 -1.74 -48.35 -4.35
C THR A 77 -1.43 -47.74 -2.98
N SER A 78 -1.13 -48.56 -1.97
CA SER A 78 -0.68 -48.08 -0.65
C SER A 78 0.61 -47.25 -0.76
N SER A 79 1.59 -47.70 -1.53
CA SER A 79 2.84 -46.96 -1.75
C SER A 79 2.60 -45.64 -2.48
N SER A 80 1.75 -45.65 -3.52
CA SER A 80 1.41 -44.43 -4.27
C SER A 80 0.67 -43.41 -3.39
N LEU A 81 -0.20 -43.88 -2.50
CA LEU A 81 -0.87 -43.01 -1.53
C LEU A 81 0.11 -42.43 -0.52
N ALA A 82 1.05 -43.23 -0.02
CA ALA A 82 2.09 -42.75 0.90
C ALA A 82 2.98 -41.67 0.25
N GLU A 83 3.35 -41.86 -1.02
CA GLU A 83 4.09 -40.86 -1.80
C GLU A 83 3.26 -39.58 -2.01
N LEU A 84 1.97 -39.72 -2.33
CA LEU A 84 1.07 -38.58 -2.48
C LEU A 84 0.95 -37.79 -1.18
N ILE A 85 0.77 -38.46 -0.04
CA ILE A 85 0.70 -37.81 1.28
C ILE A 85 2.01 -37.07 1.59
N ARG A 86 3.16 -37.71 1.32
CA ARG A 86 4.47 -37.06 1.48
C ARG A 86 4.57 -35.80 0.63
N ASN A 87 4.18 -35.87 -0.64
CA ASN A 87 4.23 -34.74 -1.56
C ASN A 87 3.28 -33.62 -1.12
N GLN A 88 2.09 -33.96 -0.64
CA GLN A 88 1.15 -32.99 -0.07
C GLN A 88 1.74 -32.28 1.14
N ASN A 89 2.38 -33.00 2.07
CA ASN A 89 3.02 -32.38 3.24
C ASN A 89 4.14 -31.40 2.82
N ILE A 90 4.98 -31.77 1.85
CA ILE A 90 6.03 -30.88 1.34
C ILE A 90 5.42 -29.60 0.75
N VAL A 91 4.34 -29.72 -0.04
CA VAL A 91 3.66 -28.56 -0.62
C VAL A 91 3.03 -27.68 0.46
N ILE A 92 2.42 -28.28 1.48
CA ILE A 92 1.84 -27.55 2.61
C ILE A 92 2.94 -26.77 3.35
N GLU A 93 4.03 -27.43 3.72
CA GLU A 93 5.17 -26.76 4.39
C GLU A 93 5.74 -25.62 3.53
N THR A 94 5.83 -25.82 2.22
CA THR A 94 6.33 -24.78 1.30
C THR A 94 5.37 -23.59 1.23
N LEU A 95 4.06 -23.84 1.18
CA LEU A 95 3.05 -22.78 1.17
C LEU A 95 3.00 -22.03 2.49
N GLU A 96 3.15 -22.71 3.62
CA GLU A 96 3.22 -22.10 4.94
C GLU A 96 4.42 -21.16 5.04
N GLN A 97 5.61 -21.60 4.61
CA GLN A 97 6.81 -20.77 4.57
C GLN A 97 6.64 -19.53 3.68
N GLU A 98 6.05 -19.68 2.48
CA GLU A 98 5.81 -18.54 1.60
C GLU A 98 4.74 -17.60 2.18
N ASN A 99 3.72 -18.12 2.85
CA ASN A 99 2.71 -17.30 3.52
C ASN A 99 3.31 -16.48 4.68
N GLU A 100 4.20 -17.09 5.46
CA GLU A 100 4.99 -16.38 6.48
C GLU A 100 5.84 -15.26 5.85
N ARG A 101 6.57 -15.56 4.76
CA ARG A 101 7.37 -14.55 4.06
C ARG A 101 6.53 -13.39 3.53
N ILE A 102 5.35 -13.66 2.97
CA ILE A 102 4.43 -12.62 2.51
C ILE A 102 3.94 -11.78 3.68
N THR A 103 3.53 -12.44 4.77
CA THR A 103 3.06 -11.76 5.98
C THR A 103 4.14 -10.85 6.57
N ASP A 104 5.39 -11.32 6.63
CA ASP A 104 6.52 -10.54 7.11
C ASP A 104 6.88 -9.40 6.16
N ALA A 105 6.78 -9.59 4.84
CA ALA A 105 6.96 -8.52 3.87
C ALA A 105 5.91 -7.42 4.04
N VAL A 106 4.64 -7.78 4.23
CA VAL A 106 3.54 -6.83 4.47
C VAL A 106 3.75 -6.05 5.77
N LYS A 107 4.21 -6.72 6.85
CA LYS A 107 4.54 -6.05 8.11
C LYS A 107 5.76 -5.13 7.99
N THR A 108 6.80 -5.57 7.28
CA THR A 108 8.05 -4.82 7.10
C THR A 108 7.82 -3.56 6.27
N TYR A 109 6.95 -3.65 5.27
CA TYR A 109 6.64 -2.55 4.36
C TYR A 109 5.16 -2.18 4.46
N PRO A 110 4.77 -1.31 5.43
CA PRO A 110 3.40 -0.83 5.57
C PRO A 110 3.07 0.17 4.45
N LEU A 111 2.89 -0.34 3.23
CA LEU A 111 2.69 0.43 2.01
C LEU A 111 1.48 1.37 2.13
N ASP A 112 0.40 0.93 2.77
CA ASP A 112 -0.81 1.75 2.97
C ASP A 112 -0.54 3.03 3.77
N GLU A 113 0.28 2.92 4.82
CA GLU A 113 0.69 4.08 5.62
C GLU A 113 1.61 4.99 4.79
N MET A 114 2.53 4.40 4.01
CA MET A 114 3.39 5.17 3.10
C MET A 114 2.58 5.91 2.05
N PHE A 115 1.60 5.28 1.41
CA PHE A 115 0.72 5.92 0.43
C PHE A 115 -0.12 7.03 1.06
N THR A 116 -0.60 6.84 2.29
CA THR A 116 -1.31 7.88 3.03
C THR A 116 -0.41 9.08 3.32
N ARG A 117 0.84 8.84 3.76
CA ARG A 117 1.85 9.89 3.96
C ARG A 117 2.18 10.62 2.66
N ILE A 118 2.35 9.92 1.55
CA ILE A 118 2.64 10.52 0.25
C ILE A 118 1.51 11.49 -0.15
N LYS A 119 0.24 11.08 -0.03
CA LYS A 119 -0.91 11.95 -0.30
C LYS A 119 -0.91 13.20 0.59
N LEU A 120 -0.64 13.03 1.88
CA LEU A 120 -0.55 14.15 2.83
C LEU A 120 0.56 15.14 2.44
N TYR A 121 1.77 14.66 2.15
CA TYR A 121 2.87 15.54 1.78
C TYR A 121 2.68 16.19 0.42
N HIS A 122 2.08 15.48 -0.54
CA HIS A 122 1.70 16.06 -1.81
C HIS A 122 0.78 17.27 -1.61
N GLN A 123 -0.26 17.12 -0.78
CA GLN A 123 -1.17 18.22 -0.45
C GLN A 123 -0.43 19.39 0.23
N LYS A 124 0.47 19.12 1.17
CA LYS A 124 1.29 20.14 1.84
C LYS A 124 2.12 20.94 0.83
N VAL A 125 2.75 20.27 -0.12
CA VAL A 125 3.56 20.93 -1.17
C VAL A 125 2.70 21.79 -2.09
N LEU A 126 1.50 21.33 -2.46
CA LEU A 126 0.56 22.12 -3.24
C LEU A 126 0.12 23.40 -2.51
N LEU A 127 -0.17 23.30 -1.21
CA LEU A 127 -0.51 24.45 -0.39
C LEU A 127 0.67 25.42 -0.28
N LEU A 128 1.88 24.94 0.02
CA LEU A 128 3.07 25.76 0.11
C LEU A 128 3.35 26.49 -1.21
N LYS A 129 3.22 25.80 -2.35
CA LYS A 129 3.37 26.41 -3.69
C LYS A 129 2.36 27.54 -3.90
N LYS A 130 1.09 27.34 -3.55
CA LYS A 130 0.04 28.35 -3.66
C LYS A 130 0.37 29.58 -2.80
N ASP A 131 0.81 29.36 -1.57
CA ASP A 131 1.14 30.45 -0.64
C ASP A 131 2.38 31.20 -1.09
N MET A 132 3.42 30.50 -1.56
CA MET A 132 4.61 31.10 -2.16
C MET A 132 4.26 31.98 -3.36
N LEU A 133 3.42 31.50 -4.29
CA LEU A 133 2.96 32.30 -5.43
C LEU A 133 2.21 33.56 -4.97
N THR A 134 1.32 33.41 -3.99
CA THR A 134 0.55 34.53 -3.44
C THR A 134 1.45 35.58 -2.80
N ILE A 135 2.43 35.16 -2.00
CA ILE A 135 3.41 36.05 -1.37
C ILE A 135 4.27 36.74 -2.43
N HIS A 136 4.76 35.97 -3.41
CA HIS A 136 5.56 36.50 -4.52
C HIS A 136 4.80 37.58 -5.30
N ASP A 137 3.53 37.37 -5.62
CA ASP A 137 2.70 38.33 -6.34
C ASP A 137 2.45 39.60 -5.54
N ARG A 138 2.12 39.46 -4.25
CA ARG A 138 1.92 40.60 -3.34
C ARG A 138 3.20 41.42 -3.19
N THR A 139 4.33 40.74 -3.00
CA THR A 139 5.66 41.34 -2.87
C THR A 139 6.08 42.05 -4.17
N SER A 140 5.85 41.41 -5.32
CA SER A 140 6.14 41.99 -6.64
C SER A 140 5.32 43.25 -6.91
N LYS A 141 4.03 43.26 -6.58
CA LYS A 141 3.17 44.45 -6.69
C LYS A 141 3.64 45.56 -5.76
N LEU A 142 4.00 45.23 -4.52
CA LEU A 142 4.52 46.20 -3.55
C LEU A 142 5.85 46.80 -4.02
N LYS A 143 6.80 45.98 -4.49
CA LYS A 143 8.08 46.43 -5.06
C LYS A 143 7.87 47.41 -6.20
N LYS A 144 6.96 47.11 -7.13
CA LYS A 144 6.61 48.02 -8.24
C LYS A 144 6.09 49.37 -7.74
N ARG A 145 5.23 49.38 -6.71
CA ARG A 145 4.70 50.62 -6.12
C ARG A 145 5.78 51.42 -5.41
N ALA A 146 6.63 50.76 -4.64
CA ALA A 146 7.75 51.40 -3.94
C ALA A 146 8.72 52.08 -4.93
N MET A 147 9.07 51.38 -6.02
CA MET A 147 9.93 51.94 -7.07
C MET A 147 9.30 53.16 -7.75
N LYS A 148 8.00 53.11 -8.08
CA LYS A 148 7.29 54.27 -8.65
C LYS A 148 7.29 55.46 -7.71
N LEU A 149 7.03 55.23 -6.42
CA LEU A 149 7.03 56.29 -5.40
C LEU A 149 8.42 56.91 -5.23
N GLN A 150 9.47 56.08 -5.25
CA GLN A 150 10.86 56.55 -5.18
C GLN A 150 11.22 57.41 -6.39
N GLN A 151 10.90 56.95 -7.61
CA GLN A 151 11.13 57.70 -8.84
C GLN A 151 10.37 59.04 -8.85
N GLN A 152 9.11 59.04 -8.39
CA GLN A 152 8.32 60.25 -8.28
C GLN A 152 8.96 61.26 -7.32
N LYS A 153 9.36 60.83 -6.12
CA LYS A 153 10.04 61.72 -5.15
C LYS A 153 11.35 62.30 -5.68
N GLN A 154 12.16 61.49 -6.38
CA GLN A 154 13.39 61.96 -7.02
C GLN A 154 13.12 63.03 -8.08
N LYS A 155 12.11 62.80 -8.93
CA LYS A 155 11.70 63.76 -9.96
C LYS A 155 11.17 65.07 -9.36
N GLU A 156 10.32 64.99 -8.33
CA GLU A 156 9.78 66.16 -7.64
C GLU A 156 10.88 66.97 -6.94
N ALA A 157 11.84 66.31 -6.29
CA ALA A 157 12.99 66.97 -5.67
C ALA A 157 13.83 67.75 -6.69
N LEU A 158 14.15 67.11 -7.83
CA LEU A 158 14.91 67.74 -8.92
C LEU A 158 14.14 68.94 -9.52
N GLN A 159 12.83 68.79 -9.76
CA GLN A 159 12.01 69.88 -10.29
C GLN A 159 11.93 71.07 -9.33
N LYS A 160 11.83 70.80 -8.01
CA LYS A 160 11.79 71.85 -6.99
C LYS A 160 13.12 72.61 -6.91
N GLU A 161 14.25 71.92 -7.04
CA GLU A 161 15.57 72.54 -7.08
C GLU A 161 15.74 73.42 -8.33
N LEU A 162 15.42 72.89 -9.52
CA LEU A 162 15.43 73.67 -10.77
C LEU A 162 14.49 74.90 -10.72
N GLN A 163 13.39 74.82 -9.98
CA GLN A 163 12.51 75.96 -9.79
C GLN A 163 13.14 77.02 -8.88
N ARG A 164 13.77 76.61 -7.76
CA ARG A 164 14.51 77.54 -6.91
C ARG A 164 15.64 78.22 -7.67
N ASP A 165 16.39 77.49 -8.49
CA ASP A 165 17.49 78.07 -9.27
C ASP A 165 16.99 79.14 -10.25
N ARG A 166 15.86 78.89 -10.92
CA ARG A 166 15.23 79.88 -11.82
C ARG A 166 14.73 81.12 -11.07
N GLU A 167 14.21 80.95 -9.86
CA GLU A 167 13.80 82.08 -9.01
C GLU A 167 15.02 82.91 -8.58
N ILE A 168 16.10 82.25 -8.15
CA ILE A 168 17.38 82.90 -7.80
C ILE A 168 17.97 83.64 -9.00
N GLU A 169 17.92 83.06 -10.20
CA GLU A 169 18.37 83.74 -11.42
C GLU A 169 17.53 84.97 -11.75
N ARG A 170 16.20 84.91 -11.59
CA ARG A 170 15.34 86.09 -11.74
C ARG A 170 15.67 87.18 -10.73
N ASP A 171 15.87 86.82 -9.47
CA ASP A 171 16.25 87.76 -8.42
C ASP A 171 17.61 88.41 -8.69
N LYS A 172 18.59 87.64 -9.19
CA LYS A 172 19.90 88.18 -9.62
C LYS A 172 19.79 89.17 -10.77
N GLN A 173 18.92 88.92 -11.75
CA GLN A 173 18.73 89.82 -12.90
C GLN A 173 18.02 91.12 -12.53
N LEU A 174 17.15 91.07 -11.51
CA LEU A 174 16.43 92.24 -10.97
C LEU A 174 17.23 92.96 -9.87
N ALA A 175 18.40 92.44 -9.48
CA ALA A 175 19.26 93.08 -8.50
C ALA A 175 19.80 94.41 -9.05
N PRO A 176 19.66 95.53 -8.33
CA PRO A 176 20.11 96.83 -8.79
C PRO A 176 21.63 96.82 -8.99
N LYS A 177 22.08 97.05 -10.23
CA LYS A 177 23.50 97.27 -10.52
C LYS A 177 23.92 98.59 -9.88
N ILE A 178 24.74 98.52 -8.84
CA ILE A 178 25.30 99.72 -8.21
C ILE A 178 26.19 100.41 -9.24
N ALA A 179 25.84 101.64 -9.63
CA ALA A 179 26.66 102.47 -10.50
C ALA A 179 27.96 102.84 -9.77
N THR A 180 29.06 102.17 -10.08
CA THR A 180 30.38 102.61 -9.64
C THR A 180 30.68 103.92 -10.36
N LYS A 181 30.68 105.03 -9.61
CA LYS A 181 31.04 106.35 -10.12
C LYS A 181 32.44 106.28 -10.71
N SER A 182 32.56 106.66 -11.97
CA SER A 182 33.82 106.84 -12.68
C SER A 182 34.67 107.88 -11.96
N THR A 183 35.73 107.45 -11.28
CA THR A 183 36.81 108.32 -10.82
C THR A 183 37.65 108.74 -12.04
N GLN A 184 37.14 109.70 -12.82
CA GLN A 184 37.89 110.43 -13.83
C GLN A 184 38.17 111.85 -13.33
N GLY A 185 39.44 112.28 -13.43
CA GLY A 185 39.88 113.68 -13.37
C GLY A 185 40.26 114.16 -11.96
N LYS A 186 41.55 114.33 -11.60
CA LYS A 186 42.47 115.45 -11.91
C LYS A 186 41.91 116.84 -11.52
N LEU A 187 42.70 117.57 -10.73
CA LEU A 187 42.78 119.03 -10.45
C LEU A 187 43.03 119.20 -8.93
N ALA A 188 44.02 119.93 -8.42
CA ALA A 188 45.16 120.65 -8.96
C ALA A 188 46.19 120.76 -7.80
#